data_AF-A0A7C1GIK3-F1
#
_entry.id   AF-A0A7C1GIK3-F1
#
_cell.length_a   1.000
_cell.length_b   1.000
_cell.length_c   1.000
_cell.angle_alpha   90.00
_cell.angle_beta   90.00
_cell.angle_gamma   90.00
#
_symmetry.space_group_name_H-M   'P 1'
#
loop_
_entity.id
_entity.type
_entity.pdbx_description
1 polymer ?
#
loop_
_entity_poly.entity_id
_entity_poly.type
_entity_poly.pdbx_seq_one_letter_code
_entity_poly.pdbx_strand_id
1 'polypeptide(L)'
;MEEELQSHKSMGWKELWLKEDWWAVWLALGIILVAYIFFVNGATIKAIAVTPAKWHTVGQLWADFSAHIGWYILQFIMWLIIFSISTSILGFKQSEYIPSFIFVYIFSVIIFMIGAWDHAHHYNLEPPLVALVLGMIISNVFRLPKWMDTGFRVEYYIKAGIVLLGATLPFTLIIWAGPVAFIQATIVSLTTFMVIYFVGTKLFGLDKRLSSCLGAGGAVCGVSGAIAIGGAVRAKKEYPAIAIALVIFWAIIMIFFLPLVSRMLKLPSGVAGAWIGTSEFADAAGFAAAQSYGATAQALPSIPG
;
A
#
# COMPACT_ATOMS: atom_id res chain seq x y z
N MET A 1 6.53 15.23 -27.43
CA MET A 1 7.00 14.08 -28.23
C MET A 1 8.40 14.34 -28.81
N GLU A 2 9.17 15.25 -28.21
CA GLU A 2 10.61 15.45 -28.48
C GLU A 2 11.45 15.48 -27.19
N GLU A 3 10.85 15.57 -26.00
CA GLU A 3 11.57 15.47 -24.71
C GLU A 3 11.71 14.04 -24.16
N GLU A 4 10.93 13.08 -24.65
CA GLU A 4 10.98 11.67 -24.17
C GLU A 4 12.12 10.84 -24.80
N LEU A 5 12.89 11.41 -25.72
CA LEU A 5 13.95 10.71 -26.46
C LEU A 5 15.36 11.15 -26.05
N GLN A 6 15.53 11.75 -24.86
CA GLN A 6 16.83 12.11 -24.32
C GLN A 6 17.11 11.41 -22.99
N SER A 7 18.16 10.58 -23.02
CA SER A 7 18.97 10.09 -21.89
C SER A 7 18.59 8.75 -21.25
N HIS A 8 18.63 7.66 -22.03
CA HIS A 8 19.20 6.40 -21.53
C HIS A 8 20.74 6.56 -21.42
N LYS A 9 21.21 7.38 -20.49
CA LYS A 9 22.62 7.36 -20.07
C LYS A 9 22.71 6.33 -18.96
N SER A 10 23.34 5.19 -19.23
CA SER A 10 23.57 4.16 -18.21
C SER A 10 24.44 4.72 -17.07
N MET A 11 23.81 5.21 -16.01
CA MET A 11 24.48 5.62 -14.78
C MET A 11 24.62 4.38 -13.87
N GLY A 12 25.30 3.36 -14.38
CA GLY A 12 25.16 1.94 -14.02
C GLY A 12 25.44 1.51 -12.57
N TRP A 13 25.77 2.43 -11.66
CA TRP A 13 25.96 2.16 -10.23
C TRP A 13 25.46 3.31 -9.35
N LYS A 14 25.54 4.56 -9.85
CA LYS A 14 24.99 5.73 -9.16
C LYS A 14 23.46 5.70 -9.07
N GLU A 15 22.78 5.06 -10.02
CA GLU A 15 21.32 4.86 -9.95
C GLU A 15 20.89 4.02 -8.75
N LEU A 16 21.73 3.10 -8.26
CA LEU A 16 21.45 2.26 -7.09
C LEU A 16 21.44 3.07 -5.78
N TRP A 17 21.98 4.29 -5.80
CA TRP A 17 22.14 5.15 -4.62
C TRP A 17 21.36 6.47 -4.70
N LEU A 18 20.93 6.87 -5.91
CA LEU A 18 20.24 8.14 -6.14
C LEU A 18 18.72 7.97 -6.33
N LYS A 19 18.22 6.75 -6.51
CA LYS A 19 16.79 6.48 -6.66
C LYS A 19 16.17 6.03 -5.33
N GLU A 20 15.01 6.61 -5.02
CA GLU A 20 14.19 6.26 -3.85
C GLU A 20 13.87 4.76 -3.78
N ASP A 21 13.64 4.14 -4.95
CA ASP A 21 13.33 2.72 -5.11
C ASP A 21 14.38 1.79 -4.52
N TRP A 22 15.66 2.09 -4.77
CA TRP A 22 16.75 1.26 -4.28
C TRP A 22 17.01 1.47 -2.79
N TRP A 23 16.80 2.69 -2.28
CA TRP A 23 16.89 2.95 -0.86
C TRP A 23 15.87 2.15 -0.06
N ALA A 24 14.65 1.95 -0.57
CA ALA A 24 13.66 1.10 0.08
C ALA A 24 14.17 -0.34 0.21
N VAL A 25 14.82 -0.86 -0.84
CA VAL A 25 15.43 -2.20 -0.84
C VAL A 25 16.61 -2.29 0.13
N TRP A 26 17.55 -1.34 0.06
CA TRP A 26 18.73 -1.33 0.93
C TRP A 26 18.38 -1.22 2.40
N LEU A 27 17.43 -0.36 2.76
CA LEU A 27 16.95 -0.25 4.13
C LEU A 27 16.31 -1.55 4.60
N ALA A 28 15.41 -2.12 3.81
CA ALA A 28 14.74 -3.35 4.18
C ALA A 28 15.74 -4.51 4.36
N LEU A 29 16.69 -4.68 3.42
CA LEU A 29 17.76 -5.66 3.52
C LEU A 29 18.67 -5.41 4.73
N GLY A 30 18.98 -4.16 5.04
CA GLY A 30 19.73 -3.77 6.22
C GLY A 30 19.01 -4.17 7.52
N ILE A 31 17.71 -3.89 7.62
CA ILE A 31 16.87 -4.29 8.76
C ILE A 31 16.82 -5.82 8.88
N ILE A 32 16.67 -6.55 7.77
CA ILE A 32 16.67 -8.02 7.76
C ILE A 32 18.01 -8.57 8.26
N LEU A 33 19.13 -7.98 7.82
CA LEU A 33 20.45 -8.39 8.25
C LEU A 33 20.66 -8.13 9.75
N VAL A 34 20.23 -6.97 10.25
CA VAL A 34 20.25 -6.68 11.70
C VAL A 34 19.37 -7.68 12.45
N ALA A 35 18.15 -7.97 11.98
CA ALA A 35 17.28 -8.97 12.56
C ALA A 35 17.91 -10.36 12.61
N TYR A 36 18.59 -10.76 11.55
CA TYR A 36 19.32 -12.02 11.48
C TYR A 36 20.47 -12.07 12.49
N ILE A 37 21.27 -11.00 12.61
CA ILE A 37 22.35 -10.91 13.60
C ILE A 37 21.78 -11.04 15.02
N PHE A 38 20.71 -10.31 15.34
CA PHE A 38 20.07 -10.40 16.66
C PHE A 38 19.57 -11.83 16.94
N PHE A 39 18.94 -12.46 15.95
CA PHE A 39 18.45 -13.83 16.06
C PHE A 39 19.56 -14.84 16.33
N VAL A 40 20.69 -14.76 15.62
CA VAL A 40 21.86 -15.63 15.84
C VAL A 40 22.47 -15.43 17.23
N ASN A 41 22.36 -14.23 17.79
CA ASN A 41 22.81 -13.92 19.15
C ASN A 41 21.75 -14.21 20.24
N GLY A 42 20.64 -14.88 19.90
CA GLY A 42 19.57 -15.23 20.84
C GLY A 42 18.71 -14.05 21.31
N ALA A 43 18.85 -12.88 20.69
CA ALA A 43 18.06 -11.69 20.97
C ALA A 43 16.94 -11.51 19.93
N THR A 44 15.91 -10.72 20.25
CA THR A 44 14.79 -10.46 19.33
C THR A 44 14.53 -8.96 19.16
N ILE A 45 14.15 -8.55 17.95
CA ILE A 45 13.77 -7.16 17.63
C ILE A 45 12.30 -6.87 17.99
N LYS A 46 11.55 -7.90 18.42
CA LYS A 46 10.10 -7.81 18.67
C LYS A 46 9.73 -6.71 19.68
N ALA A 47 10.60 -6.42 20.63
CA ALA A 47 10.36 -5.36 21.62
C ALA A 47 10.21 -3.95 20.99
N ILE A 48 10.78 -3.73 19.81
CA ILE A 48 10.71 -2.45 19.08
C ILE A 48 9.42 -2.36 18.24
N ALA A 49 8.76 -3.49 17.95
CA ALA A 49 7.52 -3.53 17.18
C ALA A 49 6.30 -3.32 18.09
N VAL A 50 6.13 -2.10 18.60
CA VAL A 50 5.02 -1.76 19.48
C VAL A 50 3.74 -1.62 18.68
N THR A 51 2.68 -2.26 19.15
CA THR A 51 1.32 -2.10 18.63
C THR A 51 0.38 -1.86 19.81
N PRO A 52 -0.62 -0.95 19.70
CA PRO A 52 -1.55 -0.70 20.79
C PRO A 52 -2.31 -1.98 21.15
N ALA A 53 -2.45 -2.27 22.45
CA ALA A 53 -3.27 -3.38 22.89
C ALA A 53 -4.77 -3.13 22.61
N LYS A 54 -5.55 -4.20 22.46
CA LYS A 54 -7.01 -4.09 22.34
C LYS A 54 -7.60 -3.44 23.60
N TRP A 55 -8.51 -2.49 23.43
CA TRP A 55 -9.08 -1.74 24.54
C TRP A 55 -10.60 -1.58 24.43
N HIS A 56 -11.28 -1.53 25.59
CA HIS A 56 -12.71 -1.26 25.69
C HIS A 56 -12.99 0.12 26.30
N THR A 57 -12.16 0.56 27.24
CA THR A 57 -12.28 1.85 27.93
C THR A 57 -11.04 2.70 27.68
N VAL A 58 -11.24 4.02 27.51
CA VAL A 58 -10.13 4.98 27.29
C VAL A 58 -9.07 4.92 28.39
N GLY A 59 -9.46 4.61 29.63
CA GLY A 59 -8.52 4.41 30.73
C GLY A 59 -7.55 3.23 30.54
N GLN A 60 -8.00 2.15 29.90
CA GLN A 60 -7.13 1.00 29.57
C GLN A 60 -6.13 1.37 28.47
N LEU A 61 -6.59 2.09 27.44
CA LEU A 61 -5.73 2.60 26.38
C LEU A 61 -4.65 3.52 26.94
N TRP A 62 -5.01 4.45 27.83
CA TRP A 62 -4.06 5.37 28.44
C TRP A 62 -3.04 4.65 29.34
N ALA A 63 -3.50 3.67 30.13
CA ALA A 63 -2.62 2.85 30.96
C ALA A 63 -1.61 2.09 30.11
N ASP A 64 -2.06 1.41 29.05
CA ASP A 64 -1.18 0.68 28.11
C ASP A 64 -0.19 1.60 27.39
N PHE A 65 -0.69 2.75 26.90
CA PHE A 65 0.16 3.75 26.25
C PHE A 65 1.24 4.28 27.19
N SER A 66 0.87 4.61 28.43
CA SER A 66 1.83 5.12 29.43
C SER A 66 2.89 4.08 29.81
N ALA A 67 2.52 2.80 29.86
CA ALA A 67 3.45 1.71 30.15
C ALA A 67 4.45 1.47 29.00
N HIS A 68 4.01 1.65 27.74
CA HIS A 68 4.82 1.39 26.55
C HIS A 68 5.38 2.64 25.87
N ILE A 69 5.20 3.82 26.45
CA ILE A 69 5.61 5.10 25.83
C ILE A 69 7.09 5.13 25.47
N GLY A 70 7.95 4.53 26.29
CA GLY A 70 9.39 4.43 26.01
C GLY A 70 9.68 3.64 24.74
N TRP A 71 8.91 2.59 24.46
CA TRP A 71 9.05 1.80 23.25
C TRP A 71 8.49 2.53 22.02
N TYR A 72 7.38 3.27 22.14
CA TYR A 72 6.91 4.15 21.07
C TYR A 72 7.95 5.22 20.70
N ILE A 73 8.57 5.84 21.71
CA ILE A 73 9.63 6.83 21.49
C ILE A 73 10.85 6.18 20.82
N LEU A 74 11.26 4.99 21.27
CA LEU A 74 12.38 4.26 20.67
C LEU A 74 12.09 3.87 19.21
N GLN A 75 10.89 3.38 18.93
CA GLN A 75 10.43 3.08 17.57
C GLN A 75 10.40 4.34 16.70
N PHE A 76 9.91 5.46 17.23
CA PHE A 76 9.93 6.75 16.55
C PHE A 76 11.35 7.19 16.20
N ILE A 77 12.27 7.18 17.18
CA ILE A 77 13.67 7.58 16.99
C ILE A 77 14.35 6.68 15.97
N MET A 78 14.13 5.36 16.05
CA MET A 78 14.69 4.40 15.10
C MET A 78 14.27 4.73 13.66
N TRP A 79 12.97 4.87 13.40
CA TRP A 79 12.48 5.19 12.06
C TRP A 79 12.87 6.59 11.59
N LEU A 80 12.87 7.57 12.50
CA LEU A 80 13.33 8.92 12.20
C LEU A 80 14.80 8.90 11.73
N ILE A 81 15.69 8.20 12.44
CA ILE A 81 17.11 8.09 12.05
C ILE A 81 17.23 7.39 10.70
N ILE A 82 16.60 6.22 10.56
CA ILE A 82 16.70 5.39 9.34
C ILE A 82 16.26 6.19 8.11
N PHE A 83 15.10 6.83 8.16
CA PHE A 83 14.58 7.57 7.02
C PHE A 83 15.19 8.97 6.86
N SER A 84 15.67 9.61 7.93
CA SER A 84 16.42 10.87 7.84
C SER A 84 17.75 10.66 7.10
N ILE A 85 18.46 9.56 7.38
CA ILE A 85 19.68 9.20 6.64
C ILE A 85 19.38 9.04 5.15
N SER A 86 18.36 8.25 4.81
CA SER A 86 18.00 8.02 3.41
C SER A 86 17.56 9.30 2.69
N THR A 87 16.68 10.09 3.31
CA THR A 87 16.20 11.34 2.70
C THR A 87 17.28 12.41 2.60
N SER A 88 18.27 12.40 3.50
CA SER A 88 19.43 13.30 3.41
C SER A 88 20.31 12.96 2.21
N ILE A 89 20.47 11.67 1.91
CA ILE A 89 21.26 11.22 0.76
C ILE A 89 20.52 11.49 -0.56
N LEU A 90 19.18 11.40 -0.55
CA LEU A 90 18.32 11.79 -1.67
C LEU A 90 18.25 13.31 -1.89
N GLY A 91 18.88 14.12 -1.03
CA GLY A 91 18.98 15.58 -1.19
C GLY A 91 17.79 16.37 -0.63
N PHE A 92 16.94 15.75 0.20
CA PHE A 92 15.83 16.44 0.85
C PHE A 92 16.30 17.23 2.07
N LYS A 93 15.68 18.38 2.30
CA LYS A 93 15.96 19.24 3.46
C LYS A 93 15.44 18.58 4.73
N GLN A 94 16.36 18.27 5.65
CA GLN A 94 16.01 17.63 6.92
C GLN A 94 15.15 18.52 7.83
N SER A 95 15.28 19.84 7.72
CA SER A 95 14.44 20.79 8.46
C SER A 95 12.96 20.74 8.07
N GLU A 96 12.64 20.29 6.86
CA GLU A 96 11.26 20.10 6.39
C GLU A 96 10.81 18.66 6.63
N TYR A 97 11.72 17.68 6.48
CA TYR A 97 11.42 16.27 6.65
C TYR A 97 11.04 15.89 8.08
N ILE A 98 11.85 16.28 9.07
CA ILE A 98 11.66 15.91 10.48
C ILE A 98 10.27 16.31 11.01
N PRO A 99 9.80 17.58 10.89
CA PRO A 99 8.48 17.93 11.37
C PRO A 99 7.36 17.19 10.63
N SER A 100 7.55 16.90 9.35
CA SER A 100 6.59 16.14 8.54
C SER A 100 6.48 14.70 9.02
N PHE A 101 7.62 14.07 9.30
CA PHE A 101 7.67 12.71 9.80
C PHE A 101 7.08 12.60 11.20
N ILE A 102 7.34 13.57 12.10
CA ILE A 102 6.71 13.64 13.42
C ILE A 102 5.18 13.65 13.28
N PHE A 103 4.65 14.51 12.40
CA PHE A 103 3.22 14.59 12.15
C PHE A 103 2.65 13.24 11.67
N VAL A 104 3.25 12.64 10.63
CA VAL A 104 2.82 11.36 10.08
C VAL A 104 2.89 10.23 11.10
N TYR A 105 3.95 10.19 11.92
CA TYR A 105 4.13 9.16 12.95
C TYR A 105 3.08 9.28 14.06
N ILE A 106 2.88 10.48 14.61
CA ILE A 106 1.85 10.72 15.64
C ILE A 106 0.47 10.36 15.08
N PHE A 107 0.18 10.78 13.85
CA PHE A 107 -1.08 10.49 13.20
C PHE A 107 -1.29 8.99 12.98
N SER A 108 -0.25 8.26 12.57
CA SER A 108 -0.27 6.81 12.45
C SER A 108 -0.55 6.13 13.79
N VAL A 109 0.13 6.54 14.87
CA VAL A 109 -0.12 6.00 16.23
C VAL A 109 -1.58 6.21 16.63
N ILE A 110 -2.15 7.39 16.41
CA ILE A 110 -3.57 7.68 16.69
C ILE A 110 -4.49 6.75 15.90
N ILE A 111 -4.22 6.57 14.60
CA ILE A 111 -5.02 5.67 13.73
C ILE A 111 -4.97 4.23 14.25
N PHE A 112 -3.79 3.73 14.62
CA PHE A 112 -3.64 2.40 15.20
C PHE A 112 -4.34 2.27 16.55
N MET A 113 -4.34 3.30 17.38
CA MET A 113 -5.10 3.32 18.64
C MET A 113 -6.60 3.24 18.37
N ILE A 114 -7.12 3.98 17.39
CA ILE A 114 -8.54 3.90 17.00
C ILE A 114 -8.87 2.49 16.49
N GLY A 115 -8.02 1.91 15.65
CA GLY A 115 -8.23 0.56 15.12
C GLY A 115 -8.08 -0.57 16.15
N ALA A 116 -7.37 -0.33 17.25
CA ALA A 116 -7.26 -1.27 18.37
C ALA A 116 -8.50 -1.28 19.29
N TRP A 117 -9.48 -0.41 19.04
CA TRP A 117 -10.74 -0.44 19.77
C TRP A 117 -11.46 -1.76 19.51
N ASP A 118 -11.94 -2.41 20.57
CA ASP A 118 -12.54 -3.74 20.46
C ASP A 118 -13.72 -3.79 19.47
N HIS A 119 -14.55 -2.74 19.46
CA HIS A 119 -15.68 -2.63 18.53
C HIS A 119 -15.32 -2.08 17.14
N ALA A 120 -14.05 -1.73 16.89
CA ALA A 120 -13.61 -1.20 15.60
C ALA A 120 -13.98 -2.13 14.43
N HIS A 121 -13.83 -3.44 14.63
CA HIS A 121 -14.11 -4.48 13.63
C HIS A 121 -15.60 -4.56 13.24
N HIS A 122 -16.51 -4.20 14.15
CA HIS A 122 -17.93 -4.15 13.82
C HIS A 122 -18.26 -3.01 12.84
N TYR A 123 -17.54 -1.90 12.95
CA TYR A 123 -17.73 -0.70 12.14
C TYR A 123 -16.76 -0.60 10.94
N ASN A 124 -15.94 -1.62 10.69
CA ASN A 124 -14.84 -1.61 9.71
C ASN A 124 -13.87 -0.43 9.95
N LEU A 125 -13.57 -0.14 11.22
CA LEU A 125 -12.61 0.91 11.61
C LEU A 125 -11.19 0.36 11.67
N GLU A 126 -10.77 -0.43 10.68
CA GLU A 126 -9.40 -0.91 10.64
C GLU A 126 -8.43 0.24 10.35
N PRO A 127 -7.20 0.19 10.90
CA PRO A 127 -6.24 1.29 10.78
C PRO A 127 -6.08 1.83 9.33
N PRO A 128 -5.99 0.99 8.29
CA PRO A 128 -5.86 1.49 6.93
C PRO A 128 -7.10 2.24 6.41
N LEU A 129 -8.31 1.79 6.75
CA LEU A 129 -9.55 2.45 6.31
C LEU A 129 -9.74 3.78 7.02
N VAL A 130 -9.44 3.79 8.33
CA VAL A 130 -9.45 5.01 9.15
C VAL A 130 -8.42 6.01 8.62
N ALA A 131 -7.22 5.55 8.24
CA ALA A 131 -6.20 6.39 7.62
C ALA A 131 -6.71 7.04 6.31
N LEU A 132 -7.37 6.27 5.46
CA LEU A 132 -7.92 6.75 4.19
C LEU A 132 -9.00 7.82 4.42
N VAL A 133 -9.98 7.52 5.28
CA VAL A 133 -11.11 8.43 5.55
C VAL A 133 -10.61 9.71 6.20
N LEU A 134 -9.77 9.61 7.24
CA LEU A 134 -9.23 10.81 7.91
C LEU A 134 -8.32 11.61 6.99
N GLY A 135 -7.48 10.94 6.20
CA GLY A 135 -6.63 11.60 5.21
C GLY A 135 -7.44 12.36 4.15
N MET A 136 -8.56 11.78 3.69
CA MET A 136 -9.49 12.42 2.75
C MET A 136 -10.22 13.60 3.38
N ILE A 137 -10.63 13.51 4.65
CA ILE A 137 -11.26 14.65 5.35
C ILE A 137 -10.24 15.77 5.51
N ILE A 138 -9.02 15.47 5.97
CA ILE A 138 -7.98 16.47 6.19
C ILE A 138 -7.60 17.16 4.87
N SER A 139 -7.42 16.42 3.77
CA SER A 139 -7.02 17.00 2.49
C SER A 139 -8.09 17.86 1.85
N ASN A 140 -9.37 17.58 2.11
CA ASN A 140 -10.49 18.39 1.60
C ASN A 140 -10.80 19.62 2.48
N VAL A 141 -10.59 19.52 3.79
CA VAL A 141 -10.92 20.61 4.73
C VAL A 141 -9.74 21.56 4.94
N PHE A 142 -8.51 21.05 4.99
CA PHE A 142 -7.31 21.81 5.30
C PHE A 142 -6.32 21.80 4.14
N ARG A 143 -5.75 22.97 3.83
CA ARG A 143 -4.58 23.04 2.95
C ARG A 143 -3.32 22.78 3.76
N LEU A 144 -2.74 21.61 3.53
CA LEU A 144 -1.48 21.22 4.16
C LEU A 144 -0.33 22.11 3.63
N PRO A 145 0.60 22.54 4.49
CA PRO A 145 1.72 23.38 4.08
C PRO A 145 2.72 22.58 3.23
N LYS A 146 3.37 23.25 2.27
CA LYS A 146 4.28 22.62 1.28
C LYS A 146 5.47 21.86 1.89
N TRP A 147 5.94 22.26 3.07
CA TRP A 147 7.03 21.55 3.74
C TRP A 147 6.65 20.10 4.08
N MET A 148 5.35 19.82 4.23
CA MET A 148 4.84 18.49 4.57
C MET A 148 4.95 17.47 3.43
N ASP A 149 5.09 17.94 2.19
CA ASP A 149 5.34 17.09 1.01
C ASP A 149 6.64 16.29 1.15
N THR A 150 7.62 16.80 1.92
CA THR A 150 8.87 16.08 2.15
C THR A 150 8.68 14.81 2.99
N GLY A 151 7.69 14.77 3.89
CA GLY A 151 7.37 13.61 4.71
C GLY A 151 6.34 12.66 4.10
N PHE A 152 5.53 13.09 3.13
CA PHE A 152 4.56 12.22 2.45
C PHE A 152 5.21 11.37 1.34
N ARG A 153 6.27 10.66 1.69
CA ARG A 153 6.96 9.69 0.81
C ARG A 153 6.24 8.35 0.81
N VAL A 154 4.97 8.38 0.43
CA VAL A 154 4.06 7.22 0.50
C VAL A 154 4.62 6.03 -0.27
N GLU A 155 5.13 6.28 -1.48
CA GLU A 155 5.75 5.26 -2.34
C GLU A 155 6.97 4.61 -1.67
N TYR A 156 7.88 5.42 -1.11
CA TYR A 156 9.03 4.93 -0.35
C TYR A 156 8.65 4.03 0.83
N TYR A 157 7.71 4.49 1.67
CA TYR A 157 7.29 3.74 2.86
C TYR A 157 6.59 2.42 2.50
N ILE A 158 5.74 2.44 1.48
CA ILE A 158 5.06 1.24 0.98
C ILE A 158 6.08 0.26 0.41
N LYS A 159 7.01 0.71 -0.43
CA LYS A 159 8.06 -0.15 -1.01
C LYS A 159 8.91 -0.80 0.07
N ALA A 160 9.37 -0.03 1.05
CA ALA A 160 10.14 -0.57 2.18
C ALA A 160 9.31 -1.61 2.96
N GLY A 161 8.03 -1.31 3.22
CA GLY A 161 7.09 -2.22 3.86
C GLY A 161 6.88 -3.52 3.10
N ILE A 162 6.72 -3.48 1.77
CA ILE A 162 6.53 -4.68 0.92
C ILE A 162 7.77 -5.58 0.96
N VAL A 163 8.99 -5.02 0.91
CA VAL A 163 10.22 -5.83 1.01
C VAL A 163 10.34 -6.49 2.37
N LEU A 164 10.06 -5.75 3.45
CA LEU A 164 10.05 -6.29 4.82
C LEU A 164 8.96 -7.37 5.00
N LEU A 165 7.77 -7.16 4.44
CA LEU A 165 6.69 -8.15 4.44
C LEU A 165 7.12 -9.41 3.69
N GLY A 166 7.77 -9.28 2.53
CA GLY A 166 8.31 -10.41 1.77
C GLY A 166 9.31 -11.24 2.58
N ALA A 167 10.12 -10.62 3.43
CA ALA A 167 11.06 -11.31 4.31
C ALA A 167 10.39 -12.17 5.39
N THR A 168 9.09 -11.95 5.68
CA THR A 168 8.32 -12.77 6.61
C THR A 168 7.72 -14.03 5.97
N LEU A 169 7.67 -14.09 4.64
CA LEU A 169 7.03 -15.18 3.91
C LEU A 169 7.97 -16.39 3.79
N PRO A 170 7.48 -17.63 4.08
CA PRO A 170 8.27 -18.83 3.85
C PRO A 170 8.62 -18.99 2.37
N PHE A 171 9.90 -19.24 2.07
CA PHE A 171 10.34 -19.44 0.69
C PHE A 171 9.62 -20.62 0.00
N THR A 172 9.29 -21.66 0.77
CA THR A 172 8.48 -22.79 0.31
C THR A 172 7.09 -22.35 -0.12
N LEU A 173 6.44 -21.46 0.63
CA LEU A 173 5.11 -20.94 0.28
C LEU A 173 5.15 -20.19 -1.05
N ILE A 174 6.20 -19.39 -1.29
CA ILE A 174 6.37 -18.65 -2.55
C ILE A 174 6.53 -19.61 -3.73
N ILE A 175 7.33 -20.66 -3.60
CA ILE A 175 7.53 -21.65 -4.67
C ILE A 175 6.23 -22.39 -4.99
N TRP A 176 5.47 -22.80 -3.98
CA TRP A 176 4.24 -23.58 -4.17
C TRP A 176 3.06 -22.71 -4.64
N ALA A 177 2.85 -21.54 -4.03
CA ALA A 177 1.72 -20.66 -4.33
C ALA A 177 1.99 -19.72 -5.52
N GLY A 178 3.24 -19.39 -5.80
CA GLY A 178 3.64 -18.43 -6.85
C GLY A 178 3.11 -18.77 -8.24
N PRO A 179 3.27 -20.02 -8.75
CA PRO A 179 2.73 -20.42 -10.05
C PRO A 179 1.20 -20.28 -10.13
N VAL A 180 0.49 -20.67 -9.06
CA VAL A 180 -0.97 -20.58 -8.99
C VAL A 180 -1.41 -19.12 -9.01
N ALA A 181 -0.77 -18.26 -8.20
CA ALA A 181 -1.04 -16.84 -8.16
C ALA A 181 -0.76 -16.16 -9.52
N PHE A 182 0.33 -16.53 -10.19
CA PHE A 182 0.68 -16.01 -11.50
C PHE A 182 -0.34 -16.39 -12.58
N ILE A 183 -0.76 -17.65 -12.62
CA ILE A 183 -1.77 -18.13 -13.56
C ILE A 183 -3.11 -17.43 -13.29
N GLN A 184 -3.54 -17.35 -12.03
CA GLN A 184 -4.76 -16.66 -11.65
C GLN A 184 -4.73 -15.18 -12.08
N ALA A 185 -3.67 -14.45 -11.73
CA ALA A 185 -3.52 -13.04 -12.11
C ALA A 185 -3.54 -12.86 -13.62
N THR A 186 -2.91 -13.76 -14.37
CA THR A 186 -2.92 -13.74 -15.84
C THR A 186 -4.33 -13.93 -16.40
N ILE A 187 -5.06 -14.93 -15.90
CA ILE A 187 -6.44 -15.22 -16.35
C ILE A 187 -7.36 -14.03 -16.05
N VAL A 188 -7.31 -13.51 -14.82
CA VAL A 188 -8.13 -12.36 -14.39
C VAL A 188 -7.79 -11.13 -15.24
N SER A 189 -6.52 -10.85 -15.46
CA SER A 189 -6.09 -9.70 -16.26
C SER A 189 -6.55 -9.79 -17.71
N LEU A 190 -6.33 -10.93 -18.39
CA LEU A 190 -6.76 -11.11 -19.78
C LEU A 190 -8.28 -11.06 -19.91
N THR A 191 -9.00 -11.73 -19.00
CA THR A 191 -10.46 -11.78 -19.03
C THR A 191 -11.04 -10.38 -18.80
N THR A 192 -10.54 -9.66 -17.80
CA THR A 192 -11.02 -8.31 -17.46
C THR A 192 -10.72 -7.33 -18.59
N PHE A 193 -9.52 -7.38 -19.17
CA PHE A 193 -9.16 -6.57 -20.33
C PHE A 193 -10.11 -6.82 -21.50
N MET A 194 -10.33 -8.10 -21.86
CA MET A 194 -11.20 -8.46 -22.97
C MET A 194 -12.64 -8.01 -22.72
N VAL A 195 -13.17 -8.25 -21.52
CA VAL A 195 -14.53 -7.84 -21.16
C VAL A 195 -14.68 -6.32 -21.28
N ILE A 196 -13.82 -5.54 -20.66
CA ILE A 196 -13.89 -4.06 -20.72
C ILE A 196 -13.74 -3.57 -22.17
N TYR A 197 -12.79 -4.14 -22.92
CA TYR A 197 -12.56 -3.75 -24.31
C TYR A 197 -13.78 -4.05 -25.20
N PHE A 198 -14.33 -5.27 -25.14
CA PHE A 198 -15.46 -5.66 -25.97
C PHE A 198 -16.75 -4.97 -25.55
N VAL A 199 -17.00 -4.80 -24.25
CA VAL A 199 -18.15 -4.04 -23.75
C VAL A 199 -18.04 -2.57 -24.17
N GLY A 200 -16.88 -1.94 -23.98
CA GLY A 200 -16.66 -0.57 -24.41
C GLY A 200 -16.88 -0.37 -25.91
N THR A 201 -16.30 -1.24 -26.73
CA THR A 201 -16.36 -1.09 -28.19
C THR A 201 -17.69 -1.53 -28.82
N LYS A 202 -18.25 -2.68 -28.40
CA LYS A 202 -19.45 -3.25 -29.04
C LYS A 202 -20.74 -2.81 -28.39
N LEU A 203 -20.80 -2.67 -27.07
CA LEU A 203 -22.03 -2.30 -26.37
C LEU A 203 -22.19 -0.78 -26.28
N PHE A 204 -21.12 -0.07 -25.91
CA PHE A 204 -21.15 1.39 -25.72
C PHE A 204 -20.66 2.18 -26.95
N GLY A 205 -20.13 1.52 -27.98
CA GLY A 205 -19.66 2.19 -29.20
C GLY A 205 -18.46 3.12 -28.96
N LEU A 206 -17.69 2.92 -27.89
CA LEU A 206 -16.54 3.75 -27.56
C LEU A 206 -15.40 3.56 -28.58
N ASP A 207 -14.56 4.58 -28.69
CA ASP A 207 -13.32 4.50 -29.46
C ASP A 207 -12.48 3.30 -28.99
N LYS A 208 -11.97 2.51 -29.96
CA LYS A 208 -11.16 1.32 -29.67
C LYS A 208 -9.93 1.67 -28.82
N ARG A 209 -9.30 2.82 -29.05
CA ARG A 209 -8.12 3.28 -28.30
C ARG A 209 -8.48 3.63 -26.87
N LEU A 210 -9.60 4.30 -26.64
CA LEU A 210 -10.12 4.58 -25.29
C LEU A 210 -10.47 3.27 -24.57
N SER A 211 -11.15 2.36 -25.24
CA SER A 211 -11.53 1.05 -24.70
C SER A 211 -10.31 0.19 -24.37
N SER A 212 -9.23 0.26 -25.16
CA SER A 212 -7.96 -0.39 -24.84
C SER A 212 -7.29 0.23 -23.61
N CYS A 213 -7.31 1.55 -23.47
CA CYS A 213 -6.78 2.24 -22.28
C CYS A 213 -7.57 1.87 -21.02
N LEU A 214 -8.91 1.84 -21.12
CA LEU A 214 -9.81 1.43 -20.04
C LEU A 214 -9.61 -0.04 -19.67
N GLY A 215 -9.51 -0.92 -20.66
CA GLY A 215 -9.30 -2.35 -20.42
C GLY A 215 -7.96 -2.61 -19.76
N ALA A 216 -6.90 -1.91 -20.16
CA ALA A 216 -5.58 -2.06 -19.56
C ALA A 216 -5.52 -1.47 -18.14
N GLY A 217 -6.13 -0.31 -17.95
CA GLY A 217 -6.22 0.30 -16.62
C GLY A 217 -7.02 -0.56 -15.66
N GLY A 218 -8.19 -1.03 -16.07
CA GLY A 218 -9.08 -1.84 -15.23
C GLY A 218 -8.69 -3.32 -15.08
N ALA A 219 -7.56 -3.77 -15.63
CA ALA A 219 -7.16 -5.19 -15.58
C ALA A 219 -5.73 -5.44 -15.10
N VAL A 220 -4.94 -4.39 -14.86
CA VAL A 220 -3.53 -4.50 -14.47
C VAL A 220 -3.27 -3.56 -13.29
N CYS A 221 -2.43 -2.54 -13.47
CA CYS A 221 -1.94 -1.63 -12.44
C CYS A 221 -2.62 -0.25 -12.50
N GLY A 222 -3.79 -0.15 -13.14
CA GLY A 222 -4.51 1.12 -13.28
C GLY A 222 -3.76 2.14 -14.13
N VAL A 223 -3.00 3.00 -13.46
CA VAL A 223 -2.38 4.19 -14.07
C VAL A 223 -1.32 3.81 -15.09
N SER A 224 -0.32 3.02 -14.69
CA SER A 224 0.75 2.60 -15.59
C SER A 224 0.26 1.74 -16.75
N GLY A 225 -0.77 0.91 -16.53
CA GLY A 225 -1.41 0.13 -17.59
C GLY A 225 -2.08 1.01 -18.64
N ALA A 226 -2.85 2.00 -18.20
CA ALA A 226 -3.51 2.96 -19.09
C ALA A 226 -2.51 3.80 -19.89
N ILE A 227 -1.42 4.25 -19.27
CA ILE A 227 -0.35 5.02 -19.93
C ILE A 227 0.38 4.17 -20.97
N ALA A 228 0.82 2.97 -20.60
CA ALA A 228 1.59 2.09 -21.47
C ALA A 228 0.80 1.71 -22.73
N ILE A 229 -0.47 1.30 -22.56
CA ILE A 229 -1.33 0.96 -23.69
C ILE A 229 -1.72 2.21 -24.48
N GLY A 230 -1.95 3.35 -23.83
CA GLY A 230 -2.16 4.63 -24.49
C GLY A 230 -1.05 4.98 -25.48
N GLY A 231 0.22 4.78 -25.08
CA GLY A 231 1.38 4.93 -25.96
C GLY A 231 1.38 3.90 -27.10
N ALA A 232 1.13 2.62 -26.79
CA ALA A 232 1.17 1.53 -27.77
C ALA A 232 0.10 1.66 -28.86
N VAL A 233 -1.13 2.04 -28.52
CA VAL A 233 -2.23 2.23 -29.49
C VAL A 233 -2.28 3.64 -30.09
N ARG A 234 -1.31 4.50 -29.75
CA ARG A 234 -1.26 5.91 -30.13
C ARG A 234 -2.60 6.62 -29.84
N ALA A 235 -3.07 6.45 -28.61
CA ALA A 235 -4.31 7.07 -28.14
C ALA A 235 -4.19 8.60 -28.16
N LYS A 236 -5.34 9.29 -28.22
CA LYS A 236 -5.37 10.74 -27.99
C LYS A 236 -4.89 11.03 -26.57
N LYS A 237 -4.24 12.17 -26.36
CA LYS A 237 -3.69 12.57 -25.05
C LYS A 237 -4.72 12.54 -23.91
N GLU A 238 -5.99 12.78 -24.24
CA GLU A 238 -7.11 12.75 -23.29
C GLU A 238 -7.54 11.33 -22.87
N TYR A 239 -7.34 10.30 -23.70
CA TYR A 239 -7.88 8.96 -23.42
C TYR A 239 -7.21 8.27 -22.22
N PRO A 240 -5.87 8.25 -22.07
CA PRO A 240 -5.25 7.72 -20.86
C PRO A 240 -5.69 8.49 -19.61
N ALA A 241 -5.79 9.82 -19.68
CA ALA A 241 -6.23 10.64 -18.56
C ALA A 241 -7.68 10.30 -18.12
N ILE A 242 -8.59 10.11 -19.07
CA ILE A 242 -9.97 9.68 -18.81
C ILE A 242 -9.98 8.27 -18.18
N ALA A 243 -9.20 7.34 -18.72
CA ALA A 243 -9.12 5.98 -18.19
C ALA A 243 -8.58 5.97 -16.76
N ILE A 244 -7.52 6.73 -16.47
CA ILE A 244 -6.93 6.89 -15.14
C ILE A 244 -7.97 7.41 -14.15
N ALA A 245 -8.68 8.48 -14.50
CA ALA A 245 -9.69 9.07 -13.61
C ALA A 245 -10.81 8.08 -13.27
N LEU A 246 -11.31 7.33 -14.26
CA LEU A 246 -12.35 6.31 -14.06
C LEU A 246 -11.86 5.14 -13.21
N VAL A 247 -10.63 4.66 -13.45
CA VAL A 247 -10.05 3.57 -12.67
C VAL A 247 -9.81 3.97 -11.23
N ILE A 248 -9.29 5.18 -10.97
CA ILE A 248 -9.11 5.69 -9.60
C ILE A 248 -10.45 5.83 -8.89
N PHE A 249 -11.46 6.37 -9.57
CA PHE A 249 -12.80 6.47 -9.00
C PHE A 249 -13.38 5.09 -8.64
N TRP A 250 -13.22 4.10 -9.53
CA TRP A 250 -13.66 2.73 -9.29
C TRP A 250 -12.88 2.03 -8.17
N ALA A 251 -11.56 2.23 -8.10
CA ALA A 251 -10.70 1.74 -7.03
C ALA A 251 -11.21 2.21 -5.66
N ILE A 252 -11.51 3.51 -5.51
CA ILE A 252 -12.05 4.05 -4.25
C ILE A 252 -13.34 3.33 -3.82
N ILE A 253 -14.23 2.99 -4.77
CA ILE A 253 -15.44 2.22 -4.49
C ILE A 253 -15.09 0.79 -4.07
N MET A 254 -14.16 0.15 -4.77
CA MET A 254 -13.76 -1.24 -4.56
C MET A 254 -13.10 -1.49 -3.20
N ILE A 255 -12.37 -0.51 -2.66
CA ILE A 255 -11.80 -0.56 -1.30
C ILE A 255 -12.86 -0.93 -0.24
N PHE A 256 -14.07 -0.38 -0.36
CA PHE A 256 -15.16 -0.67 0.57
C PHE A 256 -16.01 -1.85 0.11
N PHE A 257 -16.26 -1.95 -1.19
CA PHE A 257 -17.14 -2.96 -1.76
C PHE A 257 -16.59 -4.38 -1.61
N LEU A 258 -15.31 -4.61 -1.92
CA LEU A 258 -14.73 -5.96 -1.93
C LEU A 258 -14.67 -6.61 -0.54
N PRO A 259 -14.21 -5.93 0.53
CA PRO A 259 -14.26 -6.51 1.88
C PRO A 259 -15.68 -6.79 2.34
N LEU A 260 -16.63 -5.89 2.05
CA LEU A 260 -18.04 -6.04 2.43
C LEU A 260 -18.67 -7.26 1.75
N VAL A 261 -18.51 -7.40 0.45
CA VAL A 261 -19.05 -8.54 -0.30
C VAL A 261 -18.37 -9.83 0.10
N SER A 262 -17.06 -9.82 0.32
CA SER A 262 -16.32 -11.00 0.81
C SER A 262 -16.86 -11.48 2.16
N ARG A 263 -17.23 -10.54 3.05
CA ARG A 263 -17.84 -10.83 4.35
C ARG A 263 -19.26 -11.39 4.20
N MET A 264 -20.06 -10.84 3.31
CA MET A 264 -21.41 -11.36 3.02
C MET A 264 -21.37 -12.79 2.47
N LEU A 265 -20.37 -13.09 1.62
CA LEU A 265 -20.16 -14.41 1.04
C LEU A 265 -19.40 -15.38 1.96
N LYS A 266 -18.91 -14.91 3.12
CA LYS A 266 -18.11 -15.69 4.09
C LYS A 266 -16.92 -16.41 3.43
N LEU A 267 -16.22 -15.71 2.54
CA LEU A 267 -15.09 -16.29 1.82
C LEU A 267 -13.92 -16.62 2.77
N PRO A 268 -13.18 -17.72 2.55
CA PRO A 268 -11.94 -17.96 3.27
C PRO A 268 -10.97 -16.78 3.13
N SER A 269 -10.19 -16.48 4.16
CA SER A 269 -9.27 -15.32 4.22
C SER A 269 -8.36 -15.23 2.98
N GLY A 270 -7.76 -16.35 2.57
CA GLY A 270 -6.86 -16.44 1.43
C GLY A 270 -7.57 -16.21 0.10
N VAL A 271 -8.81 -16.68 -0.05
CA VAL A 271 -9.60 -16.50 -1.27
C VAL A 271 -10.05 -15.04 -1.40
N ALA A 272 -10.53 -14.45 -0.31
CA ALA A 272 -10.89 -13.03 -0.27
C ALA A 272 -9.67 -12.15 -0.52
N GLY A 273 -8.53 -12.45 0.10
CA GLY A 273 -7.27 -11.75 -0.12
C GLY A 273 -6.79 -11.84 -1.57
N ALA A 274 -6.87 -13.02 -2.18
CA ALA A 274 -6.54 -13.20 -3.59
C ALA A 274 -7.50 -12.41 -4.50
N TRP A 275 -8.80 -12.41 -4.20
CA TRP A 275 -9.78 -11.66 -4.99
C TRP A 275 -9.59 -10.15 -4.88
N ILE A 276 -9.43 -9.63 -3.65
CA ILE A 276 -9.14 -8.22 -3.38
C ILE A 276 -7.85 -7.81 -4.09
N GLY A 277 -6.78 -8.58 -3.92
CA GLY A 277 -5.47 -8.30 -4.51
C GLY A 277 -5.47 -8.31 -6.04
N THR A 278 -6.33 -9.10 -6.69
CA THR A 278 -6.45 -9.08 -8.17
C THR A 278 -7.44 -8.06 -8.71
N SER A 279 -8.27 -7.45 -7.85
CA SER A 279 -9.36 -6.54 -8.27
C SER A 279 -9.14 -5.09 -7.88
N GLU A 280 -8.32 -4.83 -6.86
CA GLU A 280 -7.94 -3.49 -6.44
C GLU A 280 -6.66 -3.03 -7.16
N PHE A 281 -6.68 -1.81 -7.71
CA PHE A 281 -5.62 -1.31 -8.59
C PHE A 281 -4.58 -0.45 -7.87
N ALA A 282 -4.84 -0.09 -6.62
CA ALA A 282 -3.90 0.64 -5.77
C ALA A 282 -3.33 -0.29 -4.69
N ASP A 283 -2.04 -0.65 -4.80
CA ASP A 283 -1.38 -1.63 -3.93
C ASP A 283 -1.60 -1.38 -2.43
N ALA A 284 -1.44 -0.13 -2.00
CA ALA A 284 -1.63 0.27 -0.61
C ALA A 284 -3.07 0.02 -0.13
N ALA A 285 -4.03 0.35 -0.99
CA ALA A 285 -5.44 0.28 -0.70
C ALA A 285 -5.99 -1.16 -0.80
N GLY A 286 -5.47 -1.95 -1.74
CA GLY A 286 -5.75 -3.37 -1.86
C GLY A 286 -5.20 -4.16 -0.68
N PHE A 287 -3.96 -3.86 -0.27
CA PHE A 287 -3.39 -4.44 0.94
C PHE A 287 -4.19 -4.06 2.19
N ALA A 288 -4.56 -2.79 2.32
CA ALA A 288 -5.44 -2.28 3.38
C ALA A 288 -6.77 -3.04 3.46
N ALA A 289 -7.44 -3.22 2.32
CA ALA A 289 -8.70 -3.96 2.19
C ALA A 289 -8.55 -5.47 2.48
N ALA A 290 -7.43 -6.07 2.09
CA ALA A 290 -7.14 -7.47 2.41
C ALA A 290 -6.86 -7.67 3.91
N GLN A 291 -6.14 -6.72 4.54
CA GLN A 291 -5.85 -6.74 5.99
C GLN A 291 -7.11 -6.57 6.83
N SER A 292 -8.02 -5.66 6.44
CA SER A 292 -9.29 -5.49 7.15
C SER A 292 -10.12 -6.78 7.14
N TYR A 293 -10.16 -7.45 5.99
CA TYR A 293 -10.81 -8.75 5.87
C TYR A 293 -10.13 -9.84 6.72
N GLY A 294 -8.80 -9.93 6.65
CA GLY A 294 -8.02 -10.92 7.41
C GLY A 294 -8.20 -10.80 8.93
N ALA A 295 -8.19 -9.57 9.46
CA ALA A 295 -8.45 -9.31 10.88
C ALA A 295 -9.87 -9.73 11.30
N THR A 296 -10.85 -9.52 10.42
CA THR A 296 -12.25 -9.92 10.65
C THR A 296 -12.44 -11.44 10.59
N ALA A 297 -11.79 -12.12 9.63
CA ALA A 297 -11.85 -13.56 9.48
C ALA A 297 -11.25 -14.30 10.69
N GLN A 298 -10.14 -13.80 11.24
CA GLN A 298 -9.52 -14.36 12.45
C GLN A 298 -10.40 -14.24 13.70
N ALA A 299 -11.33 -13.28 13.74
CA ALA A 299 -12.23 -13.07 14.87
C ALA A 299 -13.54 -13.88 14.79
N LEU A 300 -13.89 -14.43 13.62
CA LEU A 300 -15.14 -15.15 13.39
C LEU A 300 -14.87 -16.65 13.17
N PRO A 301 -15.25 -17.55 14.11
CA PRO A 301 -15.04 -19.00 13.98
C PRO A 301 -15.70 -19.63 12.74
N SER A 302 -16.63 -18.92 12.11
CA SER A 302 -17.37 -19.37 10.92
C SER A 302 -16.64 -19.15 9.59
N ILE A 303 -15.51 -18.45 9.59
CA ILE A 303 -14.71 -18.19 8.38
C ILE A 303 -13.37 -18.92 8.57
N PRO A 304 -13.03 -19.92 7.75
CA PRO A 304 -11.72 -20.55 7.83
C PRO A 304 -10.63 -19.51 7.53
N GLY A 305 -9.69 -19.42 8.48
CA GLY A 305 -8.54 -18.52 8.43
C GLY A 305 -7.49 -18.91 7.41
#